data_AF-A0A8C8S230-F1
#
_entry.id   AF-A0A8C8S230-F1
#
_cell.length_a   1.000
_cell.length_b   1.000
_cell.length_c   1.000
_cell.angle_alpha   90.00
_cell.angle_beta   90.00
_cell.angle_gamma   90.00
#
_symmetry.space_group_name_H-M   'P 1'
#
loop_
_entity.id
_entity.type
_entity.pdbx_description
1 polymer ?
#
loop_
_entity_poly.entity_id
_entity_poly.type
_entity_poly.pdbx_seq_one_letter_code
_entity_poly.pdbx_strand_id
1 'polypeptide(L)'
;MNELQAIGKEIEKETEARQDLENQIMEKLQDQLMSSKAAKYFSQLAAKLHKRKLDLELHFSKVENDTAQVILDTTYTNCRLNMLQKTLSELDKEMKNINDLINRSENEISKRNLLIERKQGIVNLFNKKMEMMISQLGGQELGPLEVEINRLTKQIDEYNSEVMTLQKYWLKLQKELVKLTQEREEQLTSLDMLKKQITIMQQKKVRTESKYEIQQEKNEQKDIERHMRNMANDLMKLNMLINKNSHNSEELQHGNIIMENEFVRSLKAAERESIEMQEKLDRLHEEKERLLNSLVEAEHQIMLWEKKIQLAKEMRAAVDSDTGQGEIRAMRTEIHRMQVRYSQLTKQQEKTIRDMEAAVSRRETIMNRGEGQSKMDKKHFTKSDFHHKTQELRKKIKETQKNAQDCNRTISELENTQKSLSTTLLEKQQQVSSLQAETDVLDADIERLQDKKRWNLSEIVAYQTRQKHLQAVKDGKYTPLCRTKQTLQKEMRKQQDRLHTISVILHQIQQEYPQSQRVLCWLSQALDSRLGAQDAE
;
A
#
# COMPACT_ATOMS: atom_id res chain seq x y z
N MET A 1 5.91 -66.20 -49.94
CA MET A 1 6.32 -65.34 -48.78
C MET A 1 5.89 -63.88 -48.95
N ASN A 2 5.98 -63.26 -50.14
CA ASN A 2 5.59 -61.85 -50.31
C ASN A 2 4.07 -61.58 -50.29
N GLU A 3 3.23 -62.58 -50.59
CA GLU A 3 1.77 -62.41 -50.54
C GLU A 3 1.25 -62.31 -49.09
N LEU A 4 1.86 -63.01 -48.13
CA LEU A 4 1.47 -62.94 -46.71
C LEU A 4 1.82 -61.59 -46.06
N GLN A 5 2.91 -60.94 -46.48
CA GLN A 5 3.29 -59.60 -46.01
C GLN A 5 2.44 -58.49 -46.63
N ALA A 6 2.02 -58.65 -47.89
CA ALA A 6 1.09 -57.72 -48.54
C ALA A 6 -0.30 -57.82 -47.89
N ILE A 7 -0.81 -59.04 -47.68
CA ILE A 7 -2.08 -59.29 -46.98
C ILE A 7 -2.01 -58.79 -45.53
N GLY A 8 -0.89 -58.95 -44.83
CA GLY A 8 -0.71 -58.42 -43.47
C GLY A 8 -0.78 -56.89 -43.40
N LYS A 9 -0.16 -56.18 -44.35
CA LYS A 9 -0.25 -54.71 -44.46
C LYS A 9 -1.62 -54.22 -44.89
N GLU A 10 -2.32 -54.99 -45.72
CA GLU A 10 -3.68 -54.69 -46.16
C GLU A 10 -4.65 -54.87 -44.98
N ILE A 11 -4.48 -55.94 -44.19
CA ILE A 11 -5.21 -56.15 -42.93
C ILE A 11 -4.87 -55.05 -41.90
N GLU A 12 -3.61 -54.66 -41.71
CA GLU A 12 -3.25 -53.56 -40.79
C GLU A 12 -3.93 -52.25 -41.20
N LYS A 13 -3.87 -51.87 -42.48
CA LYS A 13 -4.58 -50.69 -43.00
C LYS A 13 -6.08 -50.78 -42.82
N GLU A 14 -6.66 -51.96 -43.03
CA GLU A 14 -8.10 -52.17 -42.85
C GLU A 14 -8.49 -52.17 -41.37
N THR A 15 -7.62 -52.62 -40.47
CA THR A 15 -7.81 -52.50 -39.02
C THR A 15 -7.63 -51.07 -38.51
N GLU A 16 -6.68 -50.30 -39.04
CA GLU A 16 -6.51 -48.87 -38.74
C GLU A 16 -7.71 -48.08 -39.27
N ALA A 17 -8.16 -48.33 -40.50
CA ALA A 17 -9.37 -47.73 -41.04
C ALA A 17 -10.62 -48.11 -40.23
N ARG A 18 -10.72 -49.36 -39.75
CA ARG A 18 -11.79 -49.80 -38.84
C ARG A 18 -11.71 -49.08 -37.49
N GLN A 19 -10.52 -48.93 -36.93
CA GLN A 19 -10.29 -48.23 -35.66
C GLN A 19 -10.64 -46.73 -35.79
N ASP A 20 -10.27 -46.10 -36.91
CA ASP A 20 -10.60 -44.71 -37.20
C ASP A 20 -12.10 -44.52 -37.42
N LEU A 21 -12.76 -45.45 -38.13
CA LEU A 21 -14.21 -45.46 -38.26
C LEU A 21 -14.91 -45.67 -36.92
N GLU A 22 -14.41 -46.57 -36.07
CA GLU A 22 -14.94 -46.80 -34.72
C GLU A 22 -14.76 -45.55 -33.84
N ASN A 23 -13.61 -44.88 -33.92
CA ASN A 23 -13.36 -43.63 -33.21
C ASN A 23 -14.29 -42.51 -33.71
N GLN A 24 -14.48 -42.38 -35.02
CA GLN A 24 -15.43 -41.42 -35.60
C GLN A 24 -16.88 -41.73 -35.20
N ILE A 25 -17.27 -43.01 -35.16
CA ILE A 25 -18.60 -43.43 -34.69
C ILE A 25 -18.78 -43.08 -33.21
N MET A 26 -17.77 -43.33 -32.37
CA MET A 26 -17.79 -42.99 -30.94
C MET A 26 -17.89 -41.47 -30.72
N GLU A 27 -17.12 -40.68 -31.47
CA GLU A 27 -17.19 -39.21 -31.43
C GLU A 27 -18.58 -38.71 -31.84
N LYS A 28 -19.14 -39.24 -32.94
CA LYS A 28 -20.51 -38.89 -33.38
C LYS A 28 -21.59 -39.31 -32.38
N LEU A 29 -21.45 -40.46 -31.74
CA LEU A 29 -22.37 -40.90 -30.68
C LEU A 29 -22.27 -39.99 -29.46
N GLN A 30 -21.06 -39.59 -29.07
CA GLN A 30 -20.83 -38.66 -27.96
C GLN A 30 -21.43 -37.28 -28.26
N ASP A 31 -21.25 -36.75 -29.48
CA ASP A 31 -21.87 -35.52 -29.96
C ASP A 31 -23.41 -35.60 -29.92
N GLN A 32 -23.99 -36.71 -30.36
CA GLN A 32 -25.45 -36.92 -30.32
C GLN A 32 -25.97 -36.98 -28.87
N LEU A 33 -25.23 -37.61 -27.97
CA LEU A 33 -25.59 -37.72 -26.55
C LEU A 33 -25.51 -36.35 -25.86
N MET A 34 -24.47 -35.57 -26.17
CA MET A 34 -24.32 -34.20 -25.70
C MET A 34 -25.40 -33.27 -26.26
N SER A 35 -25.73 -33.38 -27.54
CA SER A 35 -26.83 -32.66 -28.18
C SER A 35 -28.20 -33.00 -27.57
N SER A 36 -28.47 -34.29 -27.31
CA SER A 36 -29.67 -34.76 -26.62
C SER A 36 -29.78 -34.21 -25.19
N LYS A 37 -28.67 -34.19 -24.45
CA LYS A 37 -28.62 -33.61 -23.10
C LYS A 37 -28.88 -32.10 -23.14
N ALA A 38 -28.26 -31.37 -24.07
CA ALA A 38 -28.50 -29.94 -24.27
C ALA A 38 -29.96 -29.65 -24.64
N ALA A 39 -30.55 -30.42 -25.56
CA ALA A 39 -31.96 -30.28 -25.95
C ALA A 39 -32.93 -30.47 -24.77
N LYS A 40 -32.66 -31.46 -23.89
CA LYS A 40 -33.45 -31.67 -22.66
C LYS A 40 -33.35 -30.48 -21.70
N TYR A 41 -32.16 -29.94 -21.48
CA TYR A 41 -31.98 -28.75 -20.64
C TYR A 41 -32.70 -27.52 -21.21
N PHE A 42 -32.61 -27.28 -22.52
CA PHE A 42 -33.33 -26.18 -23.16
C PHE A 42 -34.84 -26.35 -23.11
N SER A 43 -35.36 -27.56 -23.30
CA SER A 43 -36.79 -27.87 -23.14
C SER A 43 -37.30 -27.57 -21.72
N GLN A 44 -36.56 -27.99 -20.69
CA GLN A 44 -36.90 -27.68 -19.30
C GLN A 44 -36.84 -26.18 -19.01
N LEU A 45 -35.86 -25.47 -19.56
CA LEU A 45 -35.76 -24.02 -19.42
C LEU A 45 -36.93 -23.30 -20.11
N ALA A 46 -37.30 -23.72 -21.32
CA ALA A 46 -38.44 -23.20 -22.06
C ALA A 46 -39.76 -23.43 -21.29
N ALA A 47 -39.96 -24.61 -20.70
CA ALA A 47 -41.13 -24.90 -19.87
C ALA A 47 -41.20 -23.99 -18.63
N LYS A 48 -40.07 -23.75 -17.95
CA LYS A 48 -39.99 -22.80 -16.82
C LYS A 48 -40.31 -21.38 -17.26
N LEU A 49 -39.80 -20.95 -18.42
CA LEU A 49 -40.08 -19.63 -18.98
C LEU A 49 -41.56 -19.47 -19.35
N HIS A 50 -42.18 -20.47 -19.97
CA HIS A 50 -43.61 -20.45 -20.29
C HIS A 50 -44.48 -20.36 -19.04
N LYS A 51 -44.17 -21.13 -17.99
CA LYS A 51 -44.89 -21.04 -16.71
C LYS A 51 -44.76 -19.64 -16.11
N ARG A 52 -43.54 -19.08 -16.08
CA ARG A 52 -43.29 -17.74 -15.56
C ARG A 52 -44.03 -16.65 -16.35
N LYS A 53 -44.10 -16.79 -17.68
CA LYS A 53 -44.86 -15.90 -18.56
C LYS A 53 -46.35 -15.94 -18.21
N LEU A 54 -46.93 -17.13 -18.08
CA LEU A 54 -48.35 -17.30 -17.81
C LEU A 54 -48.73 -16.76 -16.41
N ASP A 55 -47.88 -16.97 -15.41
CA ASP A 55 -48.06 -16.39 -14.07
C ASP A 55 -48.04 -14.85 -14.12
N LEU A 56 -47.17 -14.25 -14.94
CA LEU A 56 -47.10 -12.80 -15.14
C LEU A 56 -48.31 -12.26 -15.88
N GLU A 57 -48.79 -12.94 -16.92
CA GLU A 57 -50.02 -12.56 -17.65
C GLU A 57 -51.24 -12.56 -16.73
N LEU A 58 -51.39 -13.59 -15.88
CA LEU A 58 -52.49 -13.66 -14.92
C LEU A 58 -52.41 -12.52 -13.89
N HIS A 59 -51.21 -12.21 -13.42
CA HIS A 59 -50.98 -11.05 -12.54
C HIS A 59 -51.36 -9.73 -13.20
N PHE A 60 -51.01 -9.57 -14.48
CA PHE A 60 -51.34 -8.38 -15.25
C PHE A 60 -52.86 -8.21 -15.38
N SER A 61 -53.58 -9.26 -15.79
CA SER A 61 -55.05 -9.21 -15.89
C SER A 61 -55.72 -8.92 -14.55
N LYS A 62 -55.14 -9.39 -13.43
CA LYS A 62 -55.65 -9.04 -12.09
C LYS A 62 -55.48 -7.55 -11.78
N VAL A 63 -54.31 -6.99 -12.06
CA VAL A 63 -54.03 -5.56 -11.86
C VAL A 63 -54.92 -4.70 -12.77
N GLU A 64 -55.15 -5.11 -14.02
CA GLU A 64 -56.07 -4.41 -14.93
C GLU A 64 -57.50 -4.38 -14.37
N ASN A 65 -57.99 -5.50 -13.83
CA ASN A 65 -59.32 -5.57 -13.24
C ASN A 65 -59.44 -4.71 -11.96
N ASP A 66 -58.44 -4.77 -11.07
CA ASP A 66 -58.39 -3.93 -9.87
C ASP A 66 -58.37 -2.44 -10.25
N THR A 67 -57.65 -2.08 -11.33
CA THR A 67 -57.61 -0.71 -11.86
C THR A 67 -58.98 -0.28 -12.39
N ALA A 68 -59.67 -1.15 -13.14
CA ALA A 68 -61.02 -0.87 -13.64
C ALA A 68 -62.02 -0.66 -12.49
N GLN A 69 -61.94 -1.45 -11.42
CA GLN A 69 -62.77 -1.29 -10.23
C GLN A 69 -62.55 0.06 -9.54
N VAL A 70 -61.29 0.45 -9.34
CA VAL A 70 -60.95 1.76 -8.73
C VAL A 70 -61.45 2.93 -9.57
N ILE A 71 -61.39 2.83 -10.89
CA ILE A 71 -61.94 3.86 -11.80
C ILE A 71 -63.45 3.97 -11.60
N LEU A 72 -64.16 2.85 -11.50
CA LEU A 72 -65.60 2.81 -11.28
C LEU A 72 -65.99 3.46 -9.94
N ASP A 73 -65.29 3.14 -8.86
CA ASP A 73 -65.53 3.74 -7.53
C ASP A 73 -65.24 5.25 -7.51
N THR A 74 -64.20 5.67 -8.24
CA THR A 74 -63.86 7.09 -8.40
C THR A 74 -64.95 7.86 -9.15
N THR A 75 -65.47 7.29 -10.24
CA THR A 75 -66.57 7.94 -10.99
C THR A 75 -67.86 8.00 -10.17
N TYR A 76 -68.16 6.96 -9.40
CA TYR A 76 -69.32 6.93 -8.51
C TYR A 76 -69.24 8.01 -7.42
N THR A 77 -68.09 8.14 -6.76
CA THR A 77 -67.87 9.17 -5.72
C THR A 77 -67.91 10.59 -6.29
N ASN A 78 -67.35 10.83 -7.47
CA ASN A 78 -67.44 12.12 -8.17
C ASN A 78 -68.89 12.49 -8.54
N CYS A 79 -69.68 11.53 -9.01
CA CYS A 79 -71.10 11.78 -9.30
C CYS A 79 -71.86 12.20 -8.04
N ARG A 80 -71.60 11.52 -6.91
CA ARG A 80 -72.20 11.86 -5.61
C ARG A 80 -71.80 13.25 -5.13
N LEU A 81 -70.52 13.63 -5.29
CA LEU A 81 -70.03 14.98 -4.96
C LEU A 81 -70.74 16.06 -5.78
N ASN A 82 -70.88 15.86 -7.10
CA ASN A 82 -71.58 16.82 -7.96
C ASN A 82 -73.04 17.02 -7.56
N MET A 83 -73.73 15.96 -7.13
CA MET A 83 -75.12 16.07 -6.64
C MET A 83 -75.18 16.87 -5.34
N LEU A 84 -74.30 16.60 -4.38
CA LEU A 84 -74.23 17.36 -3.13
C LEU A 84 -73.91 18.85 -3.35
N GLN A 85 -73.05 19.16 -4.32
CA GLN A 85 -72.72 20.54 -4.64
C GLN A 85 -73.89 21.29 -5.27
N LYS A 86 -74.69 20.62 -6.10
CA LYS A 86 -75.95 21.21 -6.60
C LYS A 86 -76.92 21.51 -5.47
N THR A 87 -77.14 20.57 -4.54
CA THR A 87 -78.05 20.79 -3.40
C THR A 87 -77.58 21.93 -2.49
N LEU A 88 -76.27 22.09 -2.28
CA LEU A 88 -75.73 23.24 -1.53
C LEU A 88 -76.03 24.57 -2.24
N SER A 89 -75.86 24.62 -3.57
CA SER A 89 -76.14 25.83 -4.34
C SER A 89 -77.62 26.23 -4.34
N GLU A 90 -78.54 25.26 -4.18
CA GLU A 90 -79.98 25.51 -4.06
C GLU A 90 -80.32 26.07 -2.68
N LEU A 91 -79.78 25.48 -1.60
CA LEU A 91 -79.96 25.98 -0.24
C LEU A 91 -79.43 27.40 -0.04
N ASP A 92 -78.27 27.73 -0.64
CA ASP A 92 -77.72 29.09 -0.60
C ASP A 92 -78.65 30.11 -1.26
N LYS A 93 -79.32 29.74 -2.37
CA LYS A 93 -80.31 30.61 -3.03
C LYS A 93 -81.54 30.80 -2.15
N GLU A 94 -82.01 29.75 -1.48
CA GLU A 94 -83.15 29.85 -0.55
C GLU A 94 -82.82 30.76 0.64
N MET A 95 -81.64 30.61 1.24
CA MET A 95 -81.18 31.49 2.32
C MET A 95 -81.14 32.95 1.89
N LYS A 96 -80.61 33.24 0.69
CA LYS A 96 -80.58 34.60 0.16
C LYS A 96 -81.98 35.19 -0.02
N ASN A 97 -82.93 34.40 -0.54
CA ASN A 97 -84.32 34.83 -0.71
C ASN A 97 -85.00 35.14 0.63
N ILE A 98 -84.78 34.32 1.67
CA ILE A 98 -85.32 34.55 3.02
C ILE A 98 -84.72 35.83 3.61
N ASN A 99 -83.42 36.05 3.46
CA ASN A 99 -82.75 37.25 3.95
C ASN A 99 -83.30 38.53 3.28
N ASP A 100 -83.56 38.49 1.97
CA ASP A 100 -84.18 39.60 1.26
C ASP A 100 -85.62 39.88 1.75
N LEU A 101 -86.37 38.84 2.13
CA LEU A 101 -87.71 39.00 2.72
C LEU A 101 -87.65 39.65 4.10
N ILE A 102 -86.69 39.25 4.94
CA ILE A 102 -86.45 39.84 6.27
C ILE A 102 -86.09 41.32 6.13
N ASN A 103 -85.16 41.66 5.23
CA ASN A 103 -84.79 43.06 5.00
C ASN A 103 -85.98 43.94 4.57
N ARG A 104 -86.92 43.39 3.79
CA ARG A 104 -88.15 44.11 3.42
C ARG A 104 -89.08 44.30 4.61
N SER A 105 -89.26 43.30 5.47
CA SER A 105 -90.14 43.40 6.64
C SER A 105 -89.57 44.36 7.69
N GLU A 106 -88.26 44.34 7.94
CA GLU A 106 -87.58 45.27 8.85
C GLU A 106 -87.74 46.73 8.40
N ASN A 107 -87.58 46.99 7.09
CA ASN A 107 -87.81 48.32 6.53
C ASN A 107 -89.26 48.80 6.71
N GLU A 108 -90.24 47.92 6.54
CA GLU A 108 -91.66 48.25 6.79
C GLU A 108 -91.94 48.50 8.27
N ILE A 109 -91.35 47.73 9.18
CA ILE A 109 -91.44 47.97 10.62
C ILE A 109 -90.88 49.35 10.99
N SER A 110 -89.70 49.70 10.45
CA SER A 110 -89.09 51.02 10.67
C SER A 110 -90.00 52.18 10.21
N LYS A 111 -90.61 52.06 9.02
CA LYS A 111 -91.59 53.05 8.54
C LYS A 111 -92.81 53.17 9.44
N ARG A 112 -93.35 52.04 9.93
CA ARG A 112 -94.49 52.02 10.85
C ARG A 112 -94.14 52.67 12.19
N ASN A 113 -92.95 52.43 12.72
CA ASN A 113 -92.47 53.06 13.95
C ASN A 113 -92.40 54.59 13.82
N LEU A 114 -91.86 55.11 12.72
CA LEU A 114 -91.85 56.56 12.45
C LEU A 114 -93.26 57.16 12.39
N LEU A 115 -94.24 56.43 11.84
CA LEU A 115 -95.63 56.88 11.82
C LEU A 115 -96.24 56.90 13.23
N ILE A 116 -95.95 55.88 14.05
CA ILE A 116 -96.40 55.79 15.44
C ILE A 116 -95.86 56.98 16.24
N GLU A 117 -94.58 57.30 16.14
CA GLU A 117 -93.97 58.45 16.82
C GLU A 117 -94.65 59.77 16.44
N ARG A 118 -94.93 59.98 15.15
CA ARG A 118 -95.66 61.18 14.68
C ARG A 118 -97.06 61.26 15.27
N LYS A 119 -97.81 60.15 15.28
CA LYS A 119 -99.16 60.11 15.88
C LYS A 119 -99.11 60.33 17.39
N GLN A 120 -98.12 59.77 18.09
CA GLN A 120 -97.92 59.98 19.52
C GLN A 120 -97.64 61.46 19.83
N GLY A 121 -96.87 62.16 18.99
CA GLY A 121 -96.65 63.60 19.11
C GLY A 121 -97.95 64.43 19.02
N ILE A 122 -98.87 64.03 18.14
CA ILE A 122 -100.19 64.68 18.00
C ILE A 122 -101.08 64.41 19.23
N VAL A 123 -101.10 63.18 19.74
CA VAL A 123 -101.83 62.82 20.96
C VAL A 123 -101.35 63.66 22.14
N ASN A 124 -100.03 63.79 22.32
CA ASN A 124 -99.46 64.62 23.38
C ASN A 124 -99.87 66.10 23.27
N LEU A 125 -100.04 66.60 22.04
CA LEU A 125 -100.47 67.98 21.78
C LEU A 125 -101.95 68.20 22.12
N PHE A 126 -102.81 67.21 21.85
CA PHE A 126 -104.21 67.22 22.29
C PHE A 126 -104.35 67.08 23.81
N ASN A 127 -103.56 66.22 24.45
CA ASN A 127 -103.53 66.09 25.90
C ASN A 127 -103.15 67.42 26.58
N LYS A 128 -102.13 68.14 26.07
CA LYS A 128 -101.78 69.48 26.57
C LYS A 128 -102.91 70.50 26.42
N LYS A 129 -103.67 70.46 25.32
CA LYS A 129 -104.85 71.32 25.14
C LYS A 129 -105.98 70.96 26.10
N MET A 130 -106.16 69.68 26.38
CA MET A 130 -107.12 69.18 27.36
C MET A 130 -106.75 69.62 28.78
N GLU A 131 -105.47 69.48 29.17
CA GLU A 131 -104.94 69.98 30.45
C GLU A 131 -105.07 71.49 30.59
N MET A 132 -104.84 72.26 29.51
CA MET A 132 -105.07 73.71 29.51
C MET A 132 -106.55 74.07 29.70
N MET A 133 -107.48 73.34 29.07
CA MET A 133 -108.92 73.55 29.27
C MET A 133 -109.37 73.17 30.69
N ILE A 134 -108.81 72.09 31.26
CA ILE A 134 -109.06 71.68 32.65
C ILE A 134 -108.49 72.72 33.63
N SER A 135 -107.31 73.29 33.34
CA SER A 135 -106.70 74.34 34.16
C SER A 135 -107.47 75.67 34.09
N GLN A 136 -108.09 76.00 32.95
CA GLN A 136 -108.89 77.20 32.76
C GLN A 136 -110.29 77.13 33.39
N LEU A 137 -110.84 75.92 33.61
CA LEU A 137 -112.15 75.70 34.22
C LEU A 137 -112.14 75.68 35.76
N GLY A 138 -111.05 76.12 36.38
CA GLY A 138 -110.88 76.07 37.82
C GLY A 138 -110.53 74.66 38.25
N GLY A 139 -109.23 74.45 38.44
CA GLY A 139 -108.68 73.18 38.90
C GLY A 139 -109.46 72.62 40.10
N GLN A 140 -109.65 71.31 40.04
CA GLN A 140 -110.27 70.45 41.04
C GLN A 140 -109.73 70.79 42.44
N GLU A 141 -110.60 71.26 43.32
CA GLU A 141 -110.30 71.29 44.76
C GLU A 141 -110.10 69.84 45.20
N LEU A 142 -108.84 69.44 45.33
CA LEU A 142 -108.50 68.08 45.74
C LEU A 142 -108.87 67.92 47.22
N GLY A 143 -109.82 67.02 47.50
CA GLY A 143 -110.24 66.69 48.85
C GLY A 143 -109.15 65.98 49.65
N PRO A 144 -109.31 65.82 50.98
CA PRO A 144 -108.34 65.12 51.84
C PRO A 144 -107.97 63.70 51.35
N LEU A 145 -108.90 63.03 50.67
CA LEU A 145 -108.67 61.73 50.01
C LEU A 145 -107.76 61.85 48.79
N GLU A 146 -107.83 62.93 48.02
CA GLU A 146 -106.93 63.17 46.88
C GLU A 146 -105.51 63.53 47.33
N VAL A 147 -105.34 64.18 48.49
CA VAL A 147 -104.01 64.38 49.09
C VAL A 147 -103.40 63.05 49.53
N GLU A 148 -104.18 62.16 50.15
CA GLU A 148 -103.70 60.82 50.54
C GLU A 148 -103.45 59.92 49.33
N ILE A 149 -104.30 59.99 48.29
CA ILE A 149 -104.04 59.35 46.99
C ILE A 149 -102.72 59.88 46.42
N ASN A 150 -102.50 61.19 46.37
CA ASN A 150 -101.25 61.76 45.86
C ASN A 150 -100.03 61.34 46.68
N ARG A 151 -100.15 61.22 48.00
CA ARG A 151 -99.08 60.73 48.87
C ARG A 151 -98.75 59.26 48.58
N LEU A 152 -99.77 58.41 48.44
CA LEU A 152 -99.61 57.00 48.09
C LEU A 152 -99.09 56.84 46.66
N THR A 153 -99.55 57.64 45.70
CA THR A 153 -99.05 57.69 44.32
C THR A 153 -97.58 58.07 44.30
N LYS A 154 -97.17 59.07 45.08
CA LYS A 154 -95.75 59.44 45.20
C LYS A 154 -94.91 58.32 45.81
N GLN A 155 -95.40 57.63 46.84
CA GLN A 155 -94.72 56.46 47.40
C GLN A 155 -94.64 55.30 46.39
N ILE A 156 -95.70 55.06 45.62
CA ILE A 156 -95.72 54.08 44.54
C ILE A 156 -94.69 54.46 43.46
N ASP A 157 -94.59 55.74 43.09
CA ASP A 157 -93.62 56.22 42.11
C ASP A 157 -92.17 56.10 42.61
N GLU A 158 -91.93 56.39 43.90
CA GLU A 158 -90.63 56.18 44.56
C GLU A 158 -90.25 54.69 44.56
N TYR A 159 -91.15 53.79 44.98
CA TYR A 159 -90.92 52.34 44.90
C TYR A 159 -90.76 51.84 43.47
N ASN A 160 -91.53 52.34 42.50
CA ASN A 160 -91.38 52.01 41.09
C ASN A 160 -90.02 52.46 40.55
N SER A 161 -89.54 53.64 40.97
CA SER A 161 -88.22 54.12 40.59
C SER A 161 -87.11 53.24 41.17
N GLU A 162 -87.24 52.80 42.42
CA GLU A 162 -86.32 51.88 43.08
C GLU A 162 -86.31 50.51 42.38
N VAL A 163 -87.48 49.94 42.09
CA VAL A 163 -87.64 48.71 41.31
C VAL A 163 -86.99 48.84 39.93
N MET A 164 -87.17 49.97 39.25
CA MET A 164 -86.51 50.22 37.96
C MET A 164 -84.99 50.30 38.07
N THR A 165 -84.44 50.87 39.14
CA THR A 165 -82.99 50.88 39.37
C THR A 165 -82.45 49.48 39.67
N LEU A 166 -83.15 48.70 40.49
CA LEU A 166 -82.81 47.32 40.81
C LEU A 166 -82.91 46.41 39.59
N GLN A 167 -83.93 46.58 38.74
CA GLN A 167 -84.05 45.86 37.47
C GLN A 167 -82.90 46.21 36.52
N LYS A 168 -82.52 47.49 36.40
CA LYS A 168 -81.35 47.90 35.61
C LYS A 168 -80.06 47.30 36.16
N TYR A 169 -79.90 47.28 37.48
CA TYR A 169 -78.74 46.67 38.14
C TYR A 169 -78.70 45.15 37.92
N TRP A 170 -79.84 44.47 38.07
CA TRP A 170 -79.99 43.05 37.78
C TRP A 170 -79.66 42.70 36.32
N LEU A 171 -80.16 43.49 35.35
CA LEU A 171 -79.83 43.31 33.93
C LEU A 171 -78.33 43.49 33.64
N LYS A 172 -77.66 44.44 34.32
CA LYS A 172 -76.20 44.60 34.22
C LYS A 172 -75.47 43.36 34.74
N LEU A 173 -75.85 42.88 35.93
CA LEU A 173 -75.29 41.65 36.52
C LEU A 173 -75.56 40.42 35.64
N GLN A 174 -76.75 40.31 35.07
CA GLN A 174 -77.09 39.22 34.15
C GLN A 174 -76.25 39.28 32.87
N LYS A 175 -76.06 40.47 32.30
CA LYS A 175 -75.19 40.65 31.13
C LYS A 175 -73.74 40.29 31.43
N GLU A 176 -73.24 40.67 32.60
CA GLU A 176 -71.90 40.30 33.06
C GLU A 176 -71.77 38.79 33.28
N LEU A 177 -72.77 38.15 33.90
CA LEU A 177 -72.83 36.70 34.08
C LEU A 177 -72.81 35.96 32.72
N VAL A 178 -73.59 36.42 31.75
CA VAL A 178 -73.60 35.85 30.39
C VAL A 178 -72.22 36.00 29.74
N LYS A 179 -71.61 37.18 29.85
CA LYS A 179 -70.25 37.43 29.34
C LYS A 179 -69.22 36.48 29.96
N LEU A 180 -69.20 36.37 31.29
CA LEU A 180 -68.29 35.47 32.01
C LEU A 180 -68.54 34.00 31.66
N THR A 181 -69.79 33.62 31.41
CA THR A 181 -70.13 32.25 30.98
C THR A 181 -69.58 31.97 29.58
N GLN A 182 -69.71 32.91 28.65
CA GLN A 182 -69.13 32.78 27.31
C GLN A 182 -67.60 32.73 27.35
N GLU A 183 -66.94 33.59 28.14
CA GLU A 183 -65.49 33.58 28.34
C GLU A 183 -65.02 32.23 28.94
N ARG A 184 -65.77 31.66 29.89
CA ARG A 184 -65.51 30.32 30.44
C ARG A 184 -65.61 29.25 29.36
N GLU A 185 -66.64 29.29 28.51
CA GLU A 185 -66.82 28.32 27.42
C GLU A 185 -65.65 28.39 26.42
N GLU A 186 -65.24 29.59 26.03
CA GLU A 186 -64.08 29.81 25.16
C GLU A 186 -62.80 29.25 25.80
N GLN A 187 -62.57 29.53 27.08
CA GLN A 187 -61.43 28.97 27.81
C GLN A 187 -61.47 27.44 27.85
N LEU A 188 -62.64 26.82 28.07
CA LEU A 188 -62.78 25.36 28.04
C LEU A 188 -62.44 24.77 26.67
N THR A 189 -62.87 25.41 25.57
CA THR A 189 -62.50 24.95 24.21
C THR A 189 -61.00 25.07 23.95
N SER A 190 -60.37 26.17 24.39
CA SER A 190 -58.92 26.36 24.28
C SER A 190 -58.14 25.31 25.08
N LEU A 191 -58.63 24.95 26.26
CA LEU A 191 -58.04 23.94 27.13
C LEU A 191 -58.14 22.55 26.50
N ASP A 192 -59.27 22.21 25.88
CA ASP A 192 -59.43 20.95 25.14
C ASP A 192 -58.48 20.85 23.93
N MET A 193 -58.30 21.95 23.18
CA MET A 193 -57.34 22.02 22.08
C MET A 193 -55.89 21.83 22.57
N LEU A 194 -55.51 22.48 23.67
CA LEU A 194 -54.20 22.32 24.29
C LEU A 194 -53.97 20.88 24.79
N LYS A 195 -54.98 20.26 25.42
CA LYS A 195 -54.91 18.84 25.81
C LYS A 195 -54.65 17.92 24.62
N LYS A 196 -55.38 18.10 23.51
CA LYS A 196 -55.17 17.35 22.27
C LYS A 196 -53.75 17.55 21.73
N GLN A 197 -53.25 18.79 21.73
CA GLN A 197 -51.89 19.09 21.29
C GLN A 197 -50.83 18.40 22.17
N ILE A 198 -51.01 18.40 23.49
CA ILE A 198 -50.13 17.69 24.44
C ILE A 198 -50.14 16.18 24.13
N THR A 199 -51.30 15.57 23.92
CA THR A 199 -51.40 14.14 23.57
C THR A 199 -50.68 13.83 22.26
N ILE A 200 -50.82 14.67 21.23
CA ILE A 200 -50.10 14.50 19.96
C ILE A 200 -48.59 14.62 20.17
N MET A 201 -48.13 15.61 20.94
CA MET A 201 -46.71 15.79 21.23
C MET A 201 -46.14 14.64 22.05
N GLN A 202 -46.88 14.10 23.02
CA GLN A 202 -46.49 12.90 23.76
C GLN A 202 -46.43 11.66 22.86
N GLN A 203 -47.38 11.47 21.94
CA GLN A 203 -47.30 10.37 20.97
C GLN A 203 -46.13 10.53 19.99
N LYS A 204 -45.85 11.75 19.52
CA LYS A 204 -44.67 12.03 18.70
C LYS A 204 -43.38 11.74 19.48
N LYS A 205 -43.29 12.24 20.71
CA LYS A 205 -42.18 11.96 21.63
C LYS A 205 -42.00 10.46 21.85
N VAL A 206 -43.06 9.70 22.08
CA VAL A 206 -42.99 8.24 22.22
C VAL A 206 -42.62 7.56 20.89
N ARG A 207 -43.07 8.03 19.73
CA ARG A 207 -42.62 7.48 18.43
C ARG A 207 -41.13 7.71 18.18
N THR A 208 -40.64 8.92 18.45
CA THR A 208 -39.23 9.29 18.26
C THR A 208 -38.32 8.70 19.33
N GLU A 209 -38.71 8.76 20.61
CA GLU A 209 -37.90 8.28 21.74
C GLU A 209 -38.05 6.77 21.97
N SER A 210 -39.25 6.21 21.83
CA SER A 210 -39.59 5.00 22.60
C SER A 210 -39.29 3.67 21.93
N LYS A 211 -39.11 3.48 20.61
CA LYS A 211 -38.89 2.07 20.19
C LYS A 211 -38.37 1.71 18.80
N TYR A 212 -38.58 2.51 17.76
CA TYR A 212 -38.18 2.08 16.42
C TYR A 212 -36.92 2.78 15.98
N GLU A 213 -36.92 4.09 15.70
CA GLU A 213 -35.73 4.75 15.12
C GLU A 213 -34.49 4.70 16.03
N ILE A 214 -34.53 5.25 17.25
CA ILE A 214 -33.34 5.26 18.13
C ILE A 214 -32.87 3.84 18.52
N GLN A 215 -33.81 2.90 18.71
CA GLN A 215 -33.45 1.53 19.09
C GLN A 215 -32.96 0.72 17.89
N GLN A 216 -33.51 0.94 16.70
CA GLN A 216 -33.07 0.36 15.44
C GLN A 216 -31.68 0.89 15.09
N GLU A 217 -31.46 2.21 15.15
CA GLU A 217 -30.14 2.82 14.95
C GLU A 217 -29.12 2.26 15.95
N LYS A 218 -29.49 2.08 17.22
CA LYS A 218 -28.62 1.42 18.21
C LYS A 218 -28.31 -0.04 17.88
N ASN A 219 -29.26 -0.78 17.30
CA ASN A 219 -29.04 -2.17 16.91
C ASN A 219 -28.15 -2.24 15.67
N GLU A 220 -28.42 -1.40 14.66
CA GLU A 220 -27.57 -1.26 13.46
C GLU A 220 -26.15 -0.85 13.84
N GLN A 221 -25.98 0.08 14.79
CA GLN A 221 -24.67 0.44 15.31
C GLN A 221 -23.96 -0.76 15.96
N LYS A 222 -24.65 -1.57 16.77
CA LYS A 222 -24.07 -2.78 17.36
C LYS A 222 -23.68 -3.82 16.32
N ASP A 223 -24.46 -3.97 15.26
CA ASP A 223 -24.18 -4.89 14.16
C ASP A 223 -22.95 -4.41 13.37
N ILE A 224 -22.86 -3.12 13.07
CA ILE A 224 -21.67 -2.52 12.45
C ILE A 224 -20.44 -2.71 13.34
N GLU A 225 -20.54 -2.46 14.65
CA GLU A 225 -19.45 -2.68 15.60
C GLU A 225 -19.02 -4.16 15.68
N ARG A 226 -19.96 -5.10 15.54
CA ARG A 226 -19.66 -6.53 15.45
C ARG A 226 -18.95 -6.86 14.14
N HIS A 227 -19.41 -6.33 13.01
CA HIS A 227 -18.75 -6.49 11.72
C HIS A 227 -17.33 -5.91 11.71
N MET A 228 -17.14 -4.72 12.27
CA MET A 228 -15.81 -4.10 12.42
C MET A 228 -14.87 -4.96 13.28
N ARG A 229 -15.35 -5.52 14.39
CA ARG A 229 -14.55 -6.45 15.21
C ARG A 229 -14.19 -7.72 14.46
N ASN A 230 -15.10 -8.28 13.68
CA ASN A 230 -14.81 -9.44 12.85
C ASN A 230 -13.74 -9.12 11.80
N MET A 231 -13.86 -7.99 11.10
CA MET A 231 -12.83 -7.54 10.15
C MET A 231 -11.48 -7.27 10.83
N ALA A 232 -11.47 -6.66 12.02
CA ALA A 232 -10.24 -6.46 12.78
C ALA A 232 -9.58 -7.79 13.17
N ASN A 233 -10.37 -8.79 13.57
CA ASN A 233 -9.89 -10.13 13.85
C ASN A 233 -9.32 -10.79 12.59
N ASP A 234 -9.98 -10.63 11.44
CA ASP A 234 -9.51 -11.20 10.18
C ASP A 234 -8.24 -10.49 9.66
N LEU A 235 -8.13 -9.17 9.84
CA LEU A 235 -6.88 -8.43 9.60
C LEU A 235 -5.75 -8.92 10.51
N MET A 236 -6.04 -9.17 11.79
CA MET A 236 -5.05 -9.72 12.72
C MET A 236 -4.61 -11.13 12.31
N LYS A 237 -5.55 -12.00 11.88
CA LYS A 237 -5.22 -13.32 11.32
C LYS A 237 -4.38 -13.20 10.06
N LEU A 238 -4.73 -12.30 9.14
CA LEU A 238 -3.98 -12.08 7.91
C LEU A 238 -2.55 -11.62 8.22
N ASN A 239 -2.38 -10.66 9.15
CA ASN A 239 -1.06 -10.22 9.58
C ASN A 239 -0.26 -11.35 10.25
N MET A 240 -0.90 -12.21 11.06
CA MET A 240 -0.23 -13.40 11.60
C MET A 240 0.21 -14.37 10.49
N LEU A 241 -0.62 -14.59 9.46
CA LEU A 241 -0.28 -15.43 8.32
C LEU A 241 0.83 -14.80 7.46
N ILE A 242 0.83 -13.49 7.24
CA ILE A 242 1.88 -12.76 6.53
C ILE A 242 3.20 -12.89 7.28
N ASN A 243 3.22 -12.69 8.60
CA ASN A 243 4.42 -12.85 9.40
C ASN A 243 4.93 -14.29 9.37
N LYS A 244 4.02 -15.27 9.49
CA LYS A 244 4.39 -16.69 9.38
C LYS A 244 4.97 -17.03 8.00
N ASN A 245 4.37 -16.50 6.93
CA ASN A 245 4.87 -16.73 5.58
C ASN A 245 6.21 -16.02 5.33
N SER A 246 6.40 -14.82 5.88
CA SER A 246 7.67 -14.09 5.81
C SER A 246 8.76 -14.86 6.54
N HIS A 247 8.47 -15.36 7.74
CA HIS A 247 9.39 -16.21 8.50
C HIS A 247 9.73 -17.51 7.76
N ASN A 248 8.73 -18.23 7.24
CA ASN A 248 8.98 -19.44 6.44
C ASN A 248 9.82 -19.12 5.18
N SER A 249 9.59 -17.96 4.55
CA SER A 249 10.38 -17.51 3.40
C SER A 249 11.83 -17.22 3.79
N GLU A 250 12.06 -16.56 4.92
CA GLU A 250 13.40 -16.32 5.47
C GLU A 250 14.10 -17.64 5.82
N GLU A 251 13.41 -18.58 6.47
CA GLU A 251 13.93 -19.92 6.76
C GLU A 251 14.32 -20.67 5.50
N LEU A 252 13.48 -20.65 4.46
CA LEU A 252 13.80 -21.26 3.16
C LEU A 252 14.98 -20.57 2.48
N GLN A 253 15.08 -19.24 2.53
CA GLN A 253 16.23 -18.51 2.00
C GLN A 253 17.52 -18.86 2.76
N HIS A 254 17.48 -18.91 4.09
CA HIS A 254 18.60 -19.35 4.91
C HIS A 254 18.99 -20.80 4.61
N GLY A 255 18.02 -21.70 4.46
CA GLY A 255 18.24 -23.09 4.04
C GLY A 255 18.94 -23.17 2.67
N ASN A 256 18.48 -22.39 1.70
CA ASN A 256 19.11 -22.31 0.38
C ASN A 256 20.55 -21.79 0.46
N ILE A 257 20.82 -20.75 1.25
CA ILE A 257 22.18 -20.21 1.45
C ILE A 257 23.09 -21.28 2.10
N ILE A 258 22.59 -22.04 3.07
CA ILE A 258 23.35 -23.13 3.69
C ILE A 258 23.66 -24.22 2.66
N MET A 259 22.65 -24.68 1.92
CA MET A 259 22.83 -25.69 0.87
C MET A 259 23.79 -25.21 -0.22
N GLU A 260 23.69 -23.97 -0.68
CA GLU A 260 24.62 -23.39 -1.65
C GLU A 260 26.05 -23.37 -1.11
N ASN A 261 26.25 -22.95 0.14
CA ASN A 261 27.56 -22.98 0.78
C ASN A 261 28.11 -24.41 0.90
N GLU A 262 27.27 -25.39 1.21
CA GLU A 262 27.66 -26.81 1.24
C GLU A 262 28.05 -27.32 -0.15
N PHE A 263 27.28 -26.98 -1.19
CA PHE A 263 27.64 -27.31 -2.58
C PHE A 263 28.95 -26.68 -2.99
N VAL A 264 29.18 -25.40 -2.68
CA VAL A 264 30.45 -24.71 -2.98
C VAL A 264 31.61 -25.35 -2.22
N ARG A 265 31.42 -25.73 -0.95
CA ARG A 265 32.46 -26.43 -0.17
C ARG A 265 32.78 -27.81 -0.75
N SER A 266 31.76 -28.57 -1.15
CA SER A 266 31.92 -29.87 -1.80
C SER A 266 32.65 -29.73 -3.14
N LEU A 267 32.26 -28.75 -3.96
CA LEU A 267 32.91 -28.45 -5.23
C LEU A 267 34.39 -28.07 -5.03
N LYS A 268 34.70 -27.18 -4.08
CA LYS A 268 36.09 -26.83 -3.73
C LYS A 268 36.90 -28.02 -3.20
N ALA A 269 36.26 -28.99 -2.55
CA ALA A 269 36.92 -30.20 -2.08
C ALA A 269 37.24 -31.14 -3.26
N ALA A 270 36.29 -31.33 -4.18
CA ALA A 270 36.49 -32.11 -5.39
C ALA A 270 37.53 -31.47 -6.33
N GLU A 271 37.53 -30.13 -6.46
CA GLU A 271 38.57 -29.39 -7.20
C GLU A 271 39.95 -29.62 -6.59
N ARG A 272 40.08 -29.57 -5.26
CA ARG A 272 41.35 -29.87 -4.57
C ARG A 272 41.80 -31.30 -4.81
N GLU A 273 40.91 -32.28 -4.68
CA GLU A 273 41.21 -33.68 -4.99
C GLU A 273 41.65 -33.86 -6.46
N SER A 274 40.99 -33.18 -7.39
CA SER A 274 41.37 -33.21 -8.81
C SER A 274 42.77 -32.61 -9.04
N ILE A 275 43.11 -31.51 -8.37
CA ILE A 275 44.45 -30.91 -8.45
C ILE A 275 45.49 -31.89 -7.88
N GLU A 276 45.23 -32.49 -6.71
CA GLU A 276 46.13 -33.48 -6.12
C GLU A 276 46.34 -34.70 -7.03
N MET A 277 45.29 -35.16 -7.72
CA MET A 277 45.39 -36.26 -8.69
C MET A 277 46.16 -35.85 -9.94
N GLN A 278 46.00 -34.61 -10.42
CA GLN A 278 46.80 -34.06 -11.52
C GLN A 278 48.28 -33.97 -11.14
N GLU A 279 48.61 -33.47 -9.95
CA GLU A 279 50.00 -33.43 -9.48
C GLU A 279 50.61 -34.82 -9.38
N LYS A 280 49.84 -35.83 -8.90
CA LYS A 280 50.30 -37.22 -8.90
C LYS A 280 50.57 -37.74 -10.31
N LEU A 281 49.72 -37.38 -11.28
CA LEU A 281 49.90 -37.75 -12.68
C LEU A 281 51.17 -37.11 -13.25
N ASP A 282 51.39 -35.82 -12.99
CA ASP A 282 52.58 -35.11 -13.46
C ASP A 282 53.86 -35.72 -12.87
N ARG A 283 53.86 -36.05 -11.57
CA ARG A 283 54.99 -36.77 -10.93
C ARG A 283 55.26 -38.12 -11.58
N LEU A 284 54.21 -38.91 -11.84
CA LEU A 284 54.34 -40.19 -12.56
C LEU A 284 54.85 -40.00 -13.99
N HIS A 285 54.47 -38.91 -14.65
CA HIS A 285 54.96 -38.57 -15.99
C HIS A 285 56.45 -38.23 -15.97
N GLU A 286 56.90 -37.39 -15.03
CA GLU A 286 58.31 -37.09 -14.82
C GLU A 286 59.11 -38.36 -14.49
N GLU A 287 58.60 -39.24 -13.63
CA GLU A 287 59.24 -40.53 -13.33
C GLU A 287 59.33 -41.42 -14.56
N LYS A 288 58.27 -41.50 -15.36
CA LYS A 288 58.26 -42.22 -16.63
C LYS A 288 59.31 -41.67 -17.60
N GLU A 289 59.41 -40.36 -17.76
CA GLU A 289 60.43 -39.72 -18.61
C GLU A 289 61.85 -39.96 -18.08
N ARG A 290 62.06 -39.86 -16.77
CA ARG A 290 63.35 -40.19 -16.13
C ARG A 290 63.75 -41.65 -16.38
N LEU A 291 62.81 -42.58 -16.23
CA LEU A 291 63.03 -43.99 -16.51
C LEU A 291 63.30 -44.24 -18.00
N LEU A 292 62.59 -43.56 -18.90
CA LEU A 292 62.81 -43.66 -20.34
C LEU A 292 64.20 -43.14 -20.73
N ASN A 293 64.63 -42.00 -20.18
CA ASN A 293 66.00 -41.49 -20.38
C ASN A 293 67.05 -42.46 -19.83
N SER A 294 66.79 -43.06 -18.67
CA SER A 294 67.68 -44.08 -18.07
C SER A 294 67.76 -45.34 -18.94
N LEU A 295 66.64 -45.76 -19.54
CA LEU A 295 66.59 -46.87 -20.49
C LEU A 295 67.41 -46.55 -21.74
N VAL A 296 67.24 -45.37 -22.33
CA VAL A 296 68.01 -44.94 -23.50
C VAL A 296 69.50 -44.89 -23.20
N GLU A 297 69.91 -44.39 -22.03
CA GLU A 297 71.32 -44.41 -21.63
C GLU A 297 71.84 -45.85 -21.46
N ALA A 298 71.04 -46.74 -20.86
CA ALA A 298 71.39 -48.16 -20.77
C ALA A 298 71.55 -48.81 -22.15
N GLU A 299 70.64 -48.53 -23.10
CA GLU A 299 70.74 -48.96 -24.50
C GLU A 299 72.03 -48.43 -25.16
N HIS A 300 72.39 -47.16 -24.96
CA HIS A 300 73.65 -46.59 -25.44
C HIS A 300 74.87 -47.32 -24.84
N GLN A 301 74.86 -47.62 -23.54
CA GLN A 301 75.93 -48.38 -22.89
C GLN A 301 76.02 -49.80 -23.47
N ILE A 302 74.90 -50.48 -23.71
CA ILE A 302 74.88 -51.79 -24.38
C ILE A 302 75.52 -51.69 -25.76
N MET A 303 75.11 -50.72 -26.59
CA MET A 303 75.71 -50.51 -27.92
C MET A 303 77.22 -50.22 -27.85
N LEU A 304 77.67 -49.42 -26.87
CA LEU A 304 79.10 -49.13 -26.66
C LEU A 304 79.87 -50.40 -26.29
N TRP A 305 79.32 -51.24 -25.42
CA TRP A 305 79.94 -52.52 -25.04
C TRP A 305 79.95 -53.52 -26.20
N GLU A 306 78.87 -53.61 -26.98
CA GLU A 306 78.84 -54.41 -28.21
C GLU A 306 79.93 -53.97 -29.18
N LYS A 307 80.10 -52.67 -29.41
CA LYS A 307 81.17 -52.13 -30.26
C LYS A 307 82.57 -52.44 -29.71
N LYS A 308 82.78 -52.32 -28.40
CA LYS A 308 84.06 -52.70 -27.75
C LYS A 308 84.34 -54.19 -27.90
N ILE A 309 83.34 -55.05 -27.72
CA ILE A 309 83.46 -56.50 -27.90
C ILE A 309 83.80 -56.82 -29.36
N GLN A 310 83.13 -56.15 -30.32
CA GLN A 310 83.40 -56.31 -31.75
C GLN A 310 84.83 -55.91 -32.10
N LEU A 311 85.30 -54.74 -31.64
CA LEU A 311 86.69 -54.31 -31.83
C LEU A 311 87.68 -55.26 -31.17
N ALA A 312 87.39 -55.80 -29.98
CA ALA A 312 88.24 -56.78 -29.32
C ALA A 312 88.30 -58.11 -30.08
N LYS A 313 87.17 -58.55 -30.68
CA LYS A 313 87.13 -59.72 -31.57
C LYS A 313 87.94 -59.48 -32.85
N GLU A 314 87.82 -58.30 -33.47
CA GLU A 314 88.58 -57.90 -34.65
C GLU A 314 90.08 -57.75 -34.36
N MET A 315 90.46 -57.10 -33.25
CA MET A 315 91.85 -57.03 -32.79
C MET A 315 92.42 -58.42 -32.50
N ARG A 316 91.66 -59.30 -31.84
CA ARG A 316 92.09 -60.69 -31.61
C ARG A 316 92.28 -61.41 -32.95
N ALA A 317 91.34 -61.31 -33.88
CA ALA A 317 91.47 -61.90 -35.20
C ALA A 317 92.65 -61.33 -36.01
N ALA A 318 92.98 -60.04 -35.85
CA ALA A 318 94.16 -59.42 -36.46
C ALA A 318 95.48 -59.89 -35.82
N VAL A 319 95.52 -60.06 -34.49
CA VAL A 319 96.69 -60.58 -33.76
C VAL A 319 96.90 -62.08 -34.02
N ASP A 320 95.82 -62.85 -34.11
CA ASP A 320 95.84 -64.28 -34.45
C ASP A 320 95.99 -64.51 -35.96
N SER A 321 95.97 -63.46 -36.79
CA SER A 321 96.31 -63.59 -38.20
C SER A 321 97.79 -63.97 -38.34
N ASP A 322 98.07 -65.01 -39.12
CA ASP A 322 99.39 -65.62 -39.33
C ASP A 322 100.44 -64.67 -39.95
N THR A 323 100.12 -63.39 -40.14
CA THR A 323 100.90 -62.37 -40.85
C THR A 323 102.20 -61.98 -40.13
N GLY A 324 102.45 -62.42 -38.89
CA GLY A 324 103.73 -62.25 -38.18
C GLY A 324 104.39 -63.54 -37.68
N GLN A 325 103.69 -64.68 -37.72
CA GLN A 325 104.21 -65.98 -37.27
C GLN A 325 105.35 -66.50 -38.15
N GLY A 326 105.32 -66.21 -39.46
CA GLY A 326 106.39 -66.58 -40.40
C GLY A 326 107.73 -65.91 -40.08
N GLU A 327 107.72 -64.60 -39.79
CA GLU A 327 108.91 -63.83 -39.45
C GLU A 327 109.47 -64.21 -38.07
N ILE A 328 108.60 -64.47 -37.08
CA ILE A 328 109.02 -64.93 -35.74
C ILE A 328 109.68 -66.33 -35.81
N ARG A 329 109.16 -67.24 -36.64
CA ARG A 329 109.78 -68.57 -36.84
C ARG A 329 111.13 -68.45 -37.54
N ALA A 330 111.28 -67.56 -38.51
CA ALA A 330 112.55 -67.28 -39.19
C ALA A 330 113.58 -66.60 -38.25
N MET A 331 113.16 -65.70 -37.37
CA MET A 331 114.03 -65.12 -36.34
C MET A 331 114.47 -66.17 -35.31
N ARG A 332 113.60 -67.10 -34.91
CA ARG A 332 113.95 -68.18 -33.97
C ARG A 332 115.02 -69.13 -34.52
N THR A 333 114.95 -69.48 -35.80
CA THR A 333 115.99 -70.32 -36.44
C THR A 333 117.33 -69.58 -36.53
N GLU A 334 117.32 -68.27 -36.80
CA GLU A 334 118.55 -67.46 -36.82
C GLU A 334 119.14 -67.24 -35.41
N ILE A 335 118.30 -67.05 -34.38
CA ILE A 335 118.74 -66.99 -32.97
C ILE A 335 119.41 -68.30 -32.56
N HIS A 336 118.87 -69.45 -32.95
CA HIS A 336 119.50 -70.74 -32.66
C HIS A 336 120.85 -70.87 -33.38
N ARG A 337 120.95 -70.39 -34.63
CA ARG A 337 122.20 -70.34 -35.39
C ARG A 337 123.24 -69.42 -34.74
N MET A 338 122.80 -68.27 -34.20
CA MET A 338 123.65 -67.36 -33.42
C MET A 338 124.06 -67.90 -32.05
N GLN A 339 123.22 -68.67 -31.35
CA GLN A 339 123.58 -69.31 -30.07
C GLN A 339 124.69 -70.37 -30.25
N VAL A 340 124.68 -71.10 -31.36
CA VAL A 340 125.77 -72.04 -31.73
C VAL A 340 127.06 -71.27 -32.02
N ARG A 341 126.96 -70.11 -32.69
CA ARG A 341 128.10 -69.23 -32.96
C ARG A 341 128.67 -68.59 -31.68
N TYR A 342 127.80 -68.18 -30.76
CA TYR A 342 128.18 -67.63 -29.45
C TYR A 342 128.96 -68.64 -28.59
N SER A 343 128.56 -69.91 -28.62
CA SER A 343 129.24 -71.00 -27.90
C SER A 343 130.63 -71.31 -28.45
N GLN A 344 130.87 -71.06 -29.74
CA GLN A 344 132.21 -71.17 -30.35
C GLN A 344 133.08 -69.95 -30.03
N LEU A 345 132.49 -68.75 -29.91
CA LEU A 345 133.18 -67.51 -29.56
C LEU A 345 133.67 -67.49 -28.09
N THR A 346 132.90 -68.07 -27.17
CA THR A 346 133.27 -68.14 -25.74
C THR A 346 134.53 -68.97 -25.49
N LYS A 347 134.80 -70.01 -26.31
CA LYS A 347 136.06 -70.78 -26.26
C LYS A 347 137.28 -70.01 -26.80
N GLN A 348 137.10 -68.98 -27.62
CA GLN A 348 138.17 -68.08 -28.08
C GLN A 348 138.42 -66.92 -27.10
N GLN A 349 137.42 -66.58 -26.28
CA GLN A 349 137.48 -65.47 -25.32
C GLN A 349 138.35 -65.77 -24.09
N GLU A 350 138.45 -67.03 -23.62
CA GLU A 350 139.39 -67.40 -22.54
C GLU A 350 140.87 -67.29 -22.94
N LYS A 351 141.19 -67.35 -24.24
CA LYS A 351 142.56 -67.20 -24.75
C LYS A 351 142.99 -65.73 -24.86
N THR A 352 142.04 -64.81 -25.01
CA THR A 352 142.27 -63.35 -25.17
C THR A 352 142.19 -62.56 -23.85
N ILE A 353 141.67 -63.17 -22.77
CA ILE A 353 141.65 -62.55 -21.42
C ILE A 353 143.04 -62.50 -20.76
N ARG A 354 144.00 -63.38 -21.12
CA ARG A 354 145.40 -63.28 -20.65
C ARG A 354 146.22 -62.17 -21.31
N ASP A 355 145.82 -61.69 -22.49
CA ASP A 355 146.57 -60.66 -23.25
C ASP A 355 145.97 -59.25 -23.09
N MET A 356 144.78 -59.12 -22.47
CA MET A 356 144.05 -57.86 -22.30
C MET A 356 144.39 -57.13 -20.98
N GLU A 357 145.11 -57.77 -20.05
CA GLU A 357 145.54 -57.16 -18.77
C GLU A 357 146.67 -56.11 -18.95
N ALA A 358 147.30 -56.02 -20.13
CA ALA A 358 148.48 -55.18 -20.35
C ALA A 358 148.24 -53.82 -21.06
N ALA A 359 147.01 -53.46 -21.46
CA ALA A 359 146.79 -52.28 -22.32
C ALA A 359 145.74 -51.28 -21.81
N VAL A 360 145.56 -51.17 -20.50
CA VAL A 360 144.72 -50.16 -19.81
C VAL A 360 145.52 -48.89 -19.46
N SER A 361 146.35 -48.37 -20.37
CA SER A 361 146.90 -47.03 -20.16
C SER A 361 147.26 -46.30 -21.45
N ARG A 362 146.25 -45.66 -22.04
CA ARG A 362 146.21 -44.19 -22.14
C ARG A 362 145.00 -43.70 -22.96
N ARG A 363 144.21 -42.88 -22.27
CA ARG A 363 143.53 -41.66 -22.76
C ARG A 363 142.29 -41.84 -23.63
N GLU A 364 141.11 -41.54 -23.10
CA GLU A 364 140.55 -40.17 -22.93
C GLU A 364 140.28 -39.46 -24.26
N THR A 365 139.19 -38.75 -24.54
CA THR A 365 137.79 -38.72 -24.09
C THR A 365 137.09 -37.72 -25.05
N ILE A 366 135.78 -37.86 -25.25
CA ILE A 366 134.79 -36.75 -25.34
C ILE A 366 134.62 -35.92 -26.65
N MET A 367 133.33 -35.62 -26.92
CA MET A 367 132.76 -34.35 -27.46
C MET A 367 132.65 -34.08 -28.96
N ASN A 368 131.40 -34.03 -29.46
CA ASN A 368 130.59 -32.81 -29.72
C ASN A 368 129.23 -33.25 -30.33
N ARG A 369 128.01 -32.82 -29.94
CA ARG A 369 127.37 -31.50 -29.66
C ARG A 369 126.76 -30.83 -30.92
N GLY A 370 125.48 -30.42 -30.84
CA GLY A 370 124.81 -29.42 -31.71
C GLY A 370 123.36 -29.81 -32.10
N GLU A 371 122.30 -29.33 -31.40
CA GLU A 371 121.39 -28.20 -31.76
C GLU A 371 120.28 -28.58 -32.79
N GLY A 372 119.00 -28.17 -32.79
CA GLY A 372 118.10 -27.33 -31.98
C GLY A 372 116.75 -27.15 -32.76
N GLN A 373 115.60 -26.83 -32.10
CA GLN A 373 114.48 -25.92 -32.54
C GLN A 373 113.06 -26.17 -31.94
N SER A 374 112.42 -25.03 -31.57
CA SER A 374 110.95 -24.69 -31.58
C SER A 374 110.05 -25.25 -30.46
N LYS A 375 109.02 -24.58 -29.86
CA LYS A 375 108.21 -23.37 -30.12
C LYS A 375 107.67 -22.76 -28.79
N MET A 376 107.32 -21.47 -28.83
CA MET A 376 106.40 -20.82 -27.87
C MET A 376 104.93 -21.12 -28.21
N ASP A 377 103.99 -20.95 -27.26
CA ASP A 377 102.86 -20.01 -27.45
C ASP A 377 101.94 -19.82 -26.21
N LYS A 378 101.51 -18.57 -26.01
CA LYS A 378 100.52 -18.06 -25.06
C LYS A 378 99.14 -18.00 -25.74
N LYS A 379 98.03 -18.24 -25.02
CA LYS A 379 96.65 -18.06 -25.55
C LYS A 379 96.02 -16.72 -25.15
N HIS A 380 95.41 -16.05 -26.14
CA HIS A 380 94.51 -14.88 -26.04
C HIS A 380 93.04 -15.30 -26.29
N PHE A 381 92.09 -14.52 -25.76
CA PHE A 381 90.63 -14.62 -25.99
C PHE A 381 90.21 -14.18 -27.41
N THR A 382 89.12 -14.77 -27.93
CA THR A 382 88.69 -14.64 -29.33
C THR A 382 87.32 -13.95 -29.50
N LYS A 383 87.12 -13.32 -30.68
CA LYS A 383 85.99 -12.49 -31.13
C LYS A 383 84.57 -13.11 -31.04
N SER A 384 84.46 -14.42 -30.77
CA SER A 384 83.17 -15.15 -30.68
C SER A 384 82.45 -14.91 -29.35
N ASP A 385 83.19 -14.72 -28.26
CA ASP A 385 82.61 -14.55 -26.92
C ASP A 385 81.90 -13.19 -26.76
N PHE A 386 82.39 -12.16 -27.46
CA PHE A 386 81.73 -10.85 -27.53
C PHE A 386 80.41 -10.90 -28.30
N HIS A 387 80.28 -11.76 -29.32
CA HIS A 387 79.05 -11.85 -30.11
C HIS A 387 77.92 -12.52 -29.31
N HIS A 388 78.23 -13.57 -28.55
CA HIS A 388 77.26 -14.29 -27.72
C HIS A 388 76.75 -13.41 -26.56
N LYS A 389 77.65 -12.70 -25.87
CA LYS A 389 77.29 -11.73 -24.81
C LYS A 389 76.42 -10.59 -25.34
N THR A 390 76.69 -10.11 -26.56
CA THR A 390 75.90 -9.05 -27.21
C THR A 390 74.50 -9.55 -27.59
N GLN A 391 74.36 -10.81 -28.01
CA GLN A 391 73.08 -11.41 -28.38
C GLN A 391 72.21 -11.73 -27.15
N GLU A 392 72.79 -12.19 -26.04
CA GLU A 392 72.12 -12.33 -24.75
C GLU A 392 71.61 -10.99 -24.21
N LEU A 393 72.44 -9.93 -24.24
CA LEU A 393 72.02 -8.60 -23.82
C LEU A 393 70.89 -8.04 -24.69
N ARG A 394 70.89 -8.30 -26.01
CA ARG A 394 69.77 -7.93 -26.89
C ARG A 394 68.48 -8.69 -26.57
N LYS A 395 68.56 -9.97 -26.21
CA LYS A 395 67.38 -10.75 -25.76
C LYS A 395 66.84 -10.21 -24.44
N LYS A 396 67.71 -9.96 -23.45
CA LYS A 396 67.31 -9.35 -22.17
C LYS A 396 66.68 -7.96 -22.35
N ILE A 397 67.24 -7.12 -23.23
CA ILE A 397 66.64 -5.81 -23.54
C ILE A 397 65.24 -5.97 -24.12
N LYS A 398 65.02 -6.89 -25.08
CA LYS A 398 63.69 -7.16 -25.64
C LYS A 398 62.70 -7.70 -24.60
N GLU A 399 63.14 -8.58 -23.73
CA GLU A 399 62.31 -9.13 -22.65
C GLU A 399 61.94 -8.06 -21.62
N THR A 400 62.89 -7.22 -21.20
CA THR A 400 62.60 -6.06 -20.34
C THR A 400 61.70 -5.03 -21.01
N GLN A 401 61.82 -4.84 -22.33
CA GLN A 401 60.96 -3.93 -23.08
C GLN A 401 59.53 -4.47 -23.21
N LYS A 402 59.36 -5.79 -23.38
CA LYS A 402 58.05 -6.45 -23.34
C LYS A 402 57.41 -6.35 -21.96
N ASN A 403 58.16 -6.64 -20.90
CA ASN A 403 57.67 -6.49 -19.52
C ASN A 403 57.29 -5.03 -19.20
N ALA A 404 58.05 -4.05 -19.69
CA ALA A 404 57.71 -2.63 -19.55
C ALA A 404 56.43 -2.25 -20.33
N GLN A 405 56.19 -2.84 -21.50
CA GLN A 405 54.93 -2.66 -22.25
C GLN A 405 53.74 -3.30 -21.53
N ASP A 406 53.90 -4.50 -20.97
CA ASP A 406 52.86 -5.17 -20.20
C ASP A 406 52.54 -4.38 -18.91
N CYS A 407 53.56 -3.85 -18.21
CA CYS A 407 53.37 -2.93 -17.09
C CYS A 407 52.67 -1.63 -17.50
N ASN A 408 53.00 -1.04 -18.66
CA ASN A 408 52.30 0.16 -19.15
C ASN A 408 50.83 -0.13 -19.49
N ARG A 409 50.54 -1.33 -20.01
CA ARG A 409 49.17 -1.77 -20.28
C ARG A 409 48.37 -1.93 -18.98
N THR A 410 48.94 -2.58 -17.96
CA THR A 410 48.26 -2.71 -16.66
C THR A 410 48.06 -1.35 -15.98
N ILE A 411 49.03 -0.43 -16.09
CA ILE A 411 48.87 0.95 -15.61
C ILE A 411 47.70 1.64 -16.33
N SER A 412 47.60 1.53 -17.65
CA SER A 412 46.49 2.14 -18.40
C SER A 412 45.12 1.52 -18.06
N GLU A 413 45.06 0.20 -17.86
CA GLU A 413 43.85 -0.50 -17.38
C GLU A 413 43.45 -0.05 -15.96
N LEU A 414 44.43 0.13 -15.06
CA LEU A 414 44.21 0.67 -13.72
C LEU A 414 43.76 2.14 -13.73
N GLU A 415 44.33 2.98 -14.59
CA GLU A 415 43.89 4.37 -14.75
C GLU A 415 42.45 4.47 -15.30
N ASN A 416 42.08 3.59 -16.24
CA ASN A 416 40.73 3.54 -16.78
C ASN A 416 39.73 3.06 -15.73
N THR A 417 40.07 2.03 -14.96
CA THR A 417 39.21 1.55 -13.85
C THR A 417 39.11 2.59 -12.72
N GLN A 418 40.20 3.32 -12.42
CA GLN A 418 40.18 4.44 -11.48
C GLN A 418 39.24 5.55 -11.94
N LYS A 419 39.27 5.93 -13.22
CA LYS A 419 38.35 6.93 -13.80
C LYS A 419 36.90 6.47 -13.72
N SER A 420 36.60 5.22 -14.11
CA SER A 420 35.22 4.71 -14.05
C SER A 420 34.70 4.55 -12.63
N LEU A 421 35.56 4.17 -11.67
CA LEU A 421 35.19 4.14 -10.26
C LEU A 421 34.96 5.54 -9.71
N SER A 422 35.78 6.52 -10.12
CA SER A 422 35.60 7.92 -9.71
C SER A 422 34.30 8.52 -10.26
N THR A 423 33.90 8.20 -11.49
CA THR A 423 32.61 8.65 -12.04
C THR A 423 31.45 8.00 -11.30
N THR A 424 31.52 6.69 -11.06
CA THR A 424 30.50 5.95 -10.30
C THR A 424 30.38 6.48 -8.87
N LEU A 425 31.50 6.80 -8.21
CA LEU A 425 31.51 7.39 -6.88
C LEU A 425 30.82 8.75 -6.86
N LEU A 426 31.06 9.60 -7.86
CA LEU A 426 30.42 10.91 -7.98
C LEU A 426 28.91 10.78 -8.21
N GLU A 427 28.48 9.85 -9.07
CA GLU A 427 27.06 9.54 -9.28
C GLU A 427 26.39 9.04 -8.00
N LYS A 428 27.06 8.16 -7.24
CA LYS A 428 26.55 7.68 -5.95
C LYS A 428 26.51 8.79 -4.89
N GLN A 429 27.51 9.67 -4.85
CA GLN A 429 27.50 10.84 -3.98
C GLN A 429 26.33 11.78 -4.31
N GLN A 430 26.05 11.99 -5.59
CA GLN A 430 24.91 12.79 -6.03
C GLN A 430 23.58 12.14 -5.64
N GLN A 431 23.43 10.83 -5.84
CA GLN A 431 22.24 10.07 -5.40
C GLN A 431 22.02 10.15 -3.89
N VAL A 432 23.09 10.06 -3.08
CA VAL A 432 23.00 10.22 -1.63
C VAL A 432 22.57 11.64 -1.27
N SER A 433 23.11 12.67 -1.94
CA SER A 433 22.71 14.05 -1.68
C SER A 433 21.24 14.32 -2.04
N SER A 434 20.72 13.71 -3.11
CA SER A 434 19.30 13.85 -3.47
C SER A 434 18.39 13.12 -2.48
N LEU A 435 18.77 11.91 -2.05
CA LEU A 435 18.01 11.16 -1.04
C LEU A 435 18.03 11.86 0.33
N GLN A 436 19.14 12.50 0.70
CA GLN A 436 19.21 13.31 1.91
C GLN A 436 18.27 14.51 1.82
N ALA A 437 18.24 15.23 0.69
CA ALA A 437 17.33 16.34 0.49
C ALA A 437 15.85 15.90 0.55
N GLU A 438 15.51 14.73 -0.02
CA GLU A 438 14.17 14.16 0.08
C GLU A 438 13.81 13.77 1.52
N THR A 439 14.76 13.19 2.26
CA THR A 439 14.59 12.85 3.68
C THR A 439 14.34 14.11 4.51
N ASP A 440 15.12 15.17 4.30
CA ASP A 440 14.97 16.45 5.01
C ASP A 440 13.59 17.09 4.74
N VAL A 441 13.05 16.96 3.52
CA VAL A 441 11.70 17.42 3.17
C VAL A 441 10.62 16.59 3.87
N LEU A 442 10.76 15.26 3.87
CA LEU A 442 9.83 14.37 4.55
C LEU A 442 9.82 14.60 6.07
N ASP A 443 10.98 14.83 6.68
CA ASP A 443 11.10 15.15 8.10
C ASP A 443 10.39 16.48 8.42
N ALA A 444 10.57 17.52 7.59
CA ALA A 444 9.85 18.78 7.76
C ALA A 444 8.32 18.62 7.62
N ASP A 445 7.86 17.74 6.72
CA ASP A 445 6.44 17.42 6.58
C ASP A 445 5.88 16.64 7.77
N ILE A 446 6.66 15.71 8.33
CA ILE A 446 6.30 14.99 9.55
C ILE A 446 6.14 15.97 10.72
N GLU A 447 7.08 16.89 10.92
CA GLU A 447 7.00 17.92 11.96
C GLU A 447 5.74 18.78 11.79
N ARG A 448 5.47 19.27 10.57
CA ARG A 448 4.27 20.06 10.27
C ARG A 448 2.96 19.31 10.56
N LEU A 449 2.89 18.02 10.20
CA LEU A 449 1.72 17.19 10.47
C LEU A 449 1.54 16.91 11.96
N GLN A 450 2.63 16.71 12.71
CA GLN A 450 2.59 16.55 14.15
C GLN A 450 2.08 17.82 14.85
N ASP A 451 2.54 18.99 14.42
CA ASP A 451 2.06 20.27 14.96
C ASP A 451 0.58 20.50 14.65
N LYS A 452 0.13 20.19 13.43
CA LYS A 452 -1.30 20.23 13.08
C LYS A 452 -2.13 19.26 13.93
N LYS A 453 -1.62 18.06 14.21
CA LYS A 453 -2.29 17.09 15.09
C LYS A 453 -2.42 17.63 16.51
N ARG A 454 -1.36 18.24 17.07
CA ARG A 454 -1.36 18.87 18.40
C ARG A 454 -2.36 20.04 18.46
N TRP A 455 -2.41 20.86 17.41
CA TRP A 455 -3.38 21.94 17.28
C TRP A 455 -4.82 21.43 17.29
N ASN A 456 -5.14 20.49 16.39
CA ASN A 456 -6.49 19.92 16.31
C ASN A 456 -6.93 19.30 17.64
N LEU A 457 -6.03 18.60 18.34
CA LEU A 457 -6.31 18.05 19.66
C LEU A 457 -6.64 19.15 20.67
N SER A 458 -5.88 20.25 20.67
CA SER A 458 -6.11 21.40 21.56
C SER A 458 -7.47 22.07 21.29
N GLU A 459 -7.86 22.21 20.02
CA GLU A 459 -9.18 22.72 19.64
C GLU A 459 -10.31 21.79 20.07
N ILE A 460 -10.17 20.49 19.84
CA ILE A 460 -11.17 19.50 20.26
C ILE A 460 -11.37 19.56 21.77
N VAL A 461 -10.29 19.63 22.56
CA VAL A 461 -10.37 19.75 24.02
C VAL A 461 -11.05 21.06 24.43
N ALA A 462 -10.76 22.18 23.75
CA ALA A 462 -11.43 23.45 23.99
C ALA A 462 -12.95 23.37 23.69
N TYR A 463 -13.35 22.75 22.58
CA TYR A 463 -14.76 22.55 22.21
C TYR A 463 -15.48 21.62 23.19
N GLN A 464 -14.84 20.52 23.60
CA GLN A 464 -15.39 19.61 24.61
C GLN A 464 -15.59 20.32 25.95
N THR A 465 -14.65 21.18 26.34
CA THR A 465 -14.74 21.96 27.58
C THR A 465 -15.86 23.01 27.48
N ARG A 466 -15.97 23.71 26.35
CA ARG A 466 -17.09 24.62 26.06
C ARG A 466 -18.44 23.91 26.09
N GLN A 467 -18.53 22.73 25.49
CA GLN A 467 -19.74 21.90 25.52
C GLN A 467 -20.12 21.53 26.96
N LYS A 468 -19.17 21.08 27.79
CA LYS A 468 -19.40 20.77 29.21
C LYS A 468 -19.93 21.99 29.96
N HIS A 469 -19.37 23.18 29.71
CA HIS A 469 -19.87 24.42 30.32
C HIS A 469 -21.29 24.77 29.86
N LEU A 470 -21.59 24.68 28.56
CA LEU A 470 -22.94 24.92 28.04
C LEU A 470 -23.96 23.90 28.58
N GLN A 471 -23.57 22.64 28.72
CA GLN A 471 -24.40 21.61 29.34
C GLN A 471 -24.65 21.91 30.82
N ALA A 472 -23.64 22.33 31.57
CA ALA A 472 -23.80 22.75 32.96
C ALA A 472 -24.73 23.98 33.10
N VAL A 473 -24.73 24.90 32.13
CA VAL A 473 -25.67 26.04 32.07
C VAL A 473 -27.10 25.52 31.86
N LYS A 474 -27.30 24.60 30.91
CA LYS A 474 -28.60 23.96 30.66
C LYS A 474 -29.13 23.21 31.89
N ASP A 475 -28.24 22.55 32.62
CA ASP A 475 -28.57 21.79 33.83
C ASP A 475 -28.69 22.67 35.10
N GLY A 476 -28.50 24.00 34.98
CA GLY A 476 -28.58 24.96 36.09
C GLY A 476 -27.45 24.86 37.12
N LYS A 477 -26.39 24.09 36.83
CA LYS A 477 -25.25 23.82 37.73
C LYS A 477 -24.03 24.71 37.46
N TYR A 478 -24.09 25.56 36.43
CA TYR A 478 -22.98 26.43 36.06
C TYR A 478 -22.93 27.69 36.95
N THR A 479 -21.82 27.85 37.67
CA THR A 479 -21.55 29.05 38.45
C THR A 479 -20.74 30.05 37.61
N PRO A 480 -21.30 31.21 37.21
CA PRO A 480 -20.56 32.19 36.43
C PRO A 480 -19.43 32.80 37.26
N LEU A 481 -18.21 32.75 36.73
CA LEU A 481 -17.00 33.30 37.37
C LEU A 481 -17.06 34.83 37.49
N CYS A 482 -17.68 35.50 36.52
CA CYS A 482 -17.91 36.94 36.51
C CYS A 482 -19.41 37.21 36.49
N ARG A 483 -19.94 37.83 37.55
CA ARG A 483 -21.39 38.10 37.70
C ARG A 483 -21.84 39.41 37.03
N THR A 484 -20.91 40.32 36.71
CA THR A 484 -21.20 41.61 36.08
C THR A 484 -20.40 41.80 34.79
N LYS A 485 -20.97 42.51 33.82
CA LYS A 485 -20.34 42.78 32.51
C LYS A 485 -18.98 43.50 32.65
N GLN A 486 -18.85 44.37 33.66
CA GLN A 486 -17.61 45.11 33.94
C GLN A 486 -16.49 44.20 34.49
N THR A 487 -16.80 43.23 35.36
CA THR A 487 -15.77 42.29 35.86
C THR A 487 -15.33 41.31 34.79
N LEU A 488 -16.25 40.89 33.91
CA LEU A 488 -15.93 40.09 32.72
C LEU A 488 -14.97 40.84 31.79
N GLN A 489 -15.23 42.10 31.46
CA GLN A 489 -14.34 42.91 30.62
C GLN A 489 -12.95 43.10 31.25
N LYS A 490 -12.89 43.29 32.57
CA LYS A 490 -11.61 43.42 33.29
C LYS A 490 -10.80 42.12 33.26
N GLU A 491 -11.44 40.97 33.44
CA GLU A 491 -10.77 39.67 33.34
C GLU A 491 -10.39 39.33 31.89
N MET A 492 -11.21 39.68 30.90
CA MET A 492 -10.84 39.53 29.48
C MET A 492 -9.59 40.35 29.13
N ARG A 493 -9.52 41.62 29.53
CA ARG A 493 -8.34 42.47 29.33
C ARG A 493 -7.10 41.88 29.99
N LYS A 494 -7.20 41.40 31.24
CA LYS A 494 -6.08 40.71 31.90
C LYS A 494 -5.61 39.47 31.15
N GLN A 495 -6.52 38.67 30.56
CA GLN A 495 -6.10 37.52 29.76
C GLN A 495 -5.45 37.94 28.45
N GLN A 496 -5.94 39.00 27.80
CA GLN A 496 -5.32 39.57 26.61
C GLN A 496 -3.92 40.12 26.91
N ASP A 497 -3.75 40.87 28.01
CA ASP A 497 -2.44 41.38 28.45
C ASP A 497 -1.44 40.23 28.72
N ARG A 498 -1.92 39.14 29.33
CA ARG A 498 -1.11 37.93 29.54
C ARG A 498 -0.73 37.24 28.23
N LEU A 499 -1.67 37.11 27.29
CA LEU A 499 -1.40 36.53 25.97
C LEU A 499 -0.39 37.38 25.18
N HIS A 500 -0.51 38.70 25.25
CA HIS A 500 0.45 39.62 24.64
C HIS A 500 1.84 39.51 25.28
N THR A 501 1.92 39.42 26.61
CA THR A 501 3.18 39.20 27.32
C THR A 501 3.84 37.87 26.93
N ILE A 502 3.05 36.79 26.81
CA ILE A 502 3.54 35.48 26.36
C ILE A 502 4.00 35.52 24.91
N SER A 503 3.30 36.25 24.04
CA SER A 503 3.71 36.46 22.63
C SER A 503 5.05 37.20 22.54
N VAL A 504 5.24 38.27 23.32
CA VAL A 504 6.51 39.00 23.39
C VAL A 504 7.65 38.11 23.89
N ILE A 505 7.42 37.31 24.94
CA ILE A 505 8.42 36.36 25.45
C ILE A 505 8.75 35.30 24.38
N LEU A 506 7.76 34.78 23.66
CA LEU A 506 8.00 33.81 22.59
C LEU A 506 8.79 34.42 21.43
N HIS A 507 8.51 35.66 21.05
CA HIS A 507 9.26 36.35 20.02
C HIS A 507 10.71 36.60 20.46
N GLN A 508 10.92 36.97 21.72
CA GLN A 508 12.26 37.12 22.29
C GLN A 508 13.03 35.79 22.31
N ILE A 509 12.39 34.69 22.73
CA ILE A 509 13.01 33.35 22.73
C ILE A 509 13.32 32.87 21.31
N GLN A 510 12.47 33.18 20.32
CA GLN A 510 12.71 32.86 18.91
C GLN A 510 13.92 33.63 18.35
N GLN A 511 14.15 34.87 18.80
CA GLN A 511 15.33 35.66 18.42
C GLN A 511 16.60 35.18 19.12
N GLU A 512 16.52 34.85 20.42
CA GLU A 512 17.67 34.40 21.22
C GLU A 512 18.10 32.97 20.89
N TYR A 513 17.18 32.11 20.46
CA TYR A 513 17.45 30.69 20.15
C TYR A 513 16.86 30.25 18.80
N PRO A 514 17.59 30.45 17.69
CA PRO A 514 17.14 30.04 16.35
C PRO A 514 16.85 28.53 16.23
N GLN A 515 17.51 27.70 17.03
CA GLN A 515 17.28 26.25 17.04
C GLN A 515 15.92 25.87 17.64
N SER A 516 15.40 26.66 18.58
CA SER A 516 14.08 26.45 19.19
C SER A 516 12.95 27.05 18.35
N GLN A 517 13.26 27.84 17.33
CA GLN A 517 12.28 28.47 16.44
C GLN A 517 11.37 27.45 15.76
N ARG A 518 11.90 26.30 15.32
CA ARG A 518 11.11 25.23 14.68
C ARG A 518 10.04 24.68 15.63
N VAL A 519 10.41 24.39 16.88
CA VAL A 519 9.52 23.82 17.89
C VAL A 519 8.53 24.84 18.45
N LEU A 520 8.86 26.14 18.42
CA LEU A 520 8.01 27.22 18.94
C LEU A 520 7.15 27.89 17.85
N CYS A 521 7.34 27.53 16.57
CA CYS A 521 6.62 28.12 15.45
C CYS A 521 5.11 27.89 15.56
N TRP A 522 4.68 26.68 15.93
CA TRP A 522 3.26 26.37 16.10
C TRP A 522 2.62 27.16 17.26
N LEU A 523 3.36 27.45 18.33
CA LEU A 523 2.87 28.27 19.46
C LEU A 523 2.69 29.73 19.06
N SER A 524 3.59 30.26 18.23
CA SER A 524 3.45 31.61 17.67
C SER A 524 2.20 31.72 16.81
N GLN A 525 2.02 30.82 15.85
CA GLN A 525 0.85 30.79 14.97
C GLN A 525 -0.47 30.58 15.75
N ALA A 526 -0.41 29.79 16.83
CA ALA A 526 -1.53 29.58 17.76
C ALA A 526 -1.94 30.86 18.51
N LEU A 527 -0.96 31.65 18.97
CA LEU A 527 -1.23 32.90 19.66
C LEU A 527 -1.68 33.99 18.69
N ASP A 528 -1.08 34.06 17.50
CA ASP A 528 -1.42 35.04 16.47
C ASP A 528 -2.85 34.83 15.95
N SER A 529 -3.29 33.58 15.77
CA SER A 529 -4.69 33.28 15.40
C SER A 529 -5.70 33.60 16.51
N ARG A 530 -5.32 33.44 17.79
CA ARG A 530 -6.15 33.76 18.95
C ARG A 530 -6.25 35.27 19.21
N LEU A 531 -5.17 36.01 18.96
CA LEU A 531 -5.13 37.47 19.04
C LEU A 531 -5.87 38.10 17.84
N GLY A 532 -5.59 37.63 16.61
CA GLY A 532 -6.21 38.15 15.39
C GLY A 532 -7.70 37.85 15.25
N ALA A 533 -8.21 36.76 15.84
CA ALA A 533 -9.64 36.47 15.86
C ALA A 533 -10.44 37.36 16.85
N GLN A 534 -9.77 38.05 17.78
CA GLN A 534 -10.41 38.92 18.76
C GLN A 534 -10.41 40.40 18.37
N ASP A 535 -9.53 40.81 17.44
CA ASP A 535 -9.52 42.18 16.87
C ASP A 535 -10.60 42.38 15.78
N ALA A 536 -11.30 41.32 15.38
CA ALA A 536 -12.33 41.31 14.34
C ALA A 536 -13.78 41.33 14.88
N GLU A 537 -13.97 41.34 16.21
CA GLU A 537 -15.26 41.57 16.91
C GLU A 537 -15.24 42.91 17.64
#